data_AF-A2FIB2-F1
#
_entry.id   AF-A2FIB2-F1
#
_cell.length_a   1.000
_cell.length_b   1.000
_cell.length_c   1.000
_cell.angle_alpha   90.00
_cell.angle_beta   90.00
_cell.angle_gamma   90.00
#
_symmetry.space_group_name_H-M   'P 1'
#
loop_
_entity.id
_entity.type
_entity.pdbx_description
1 polymer ?
#
loop_
_entity_poly.entity_id
_entity_poly.type
_entity_poly.pdbx_seq_one_letter_code
_entity_poly.pdbx_strand_id
1 'polypeptide(L)'
;MRFIISTENDYFDIDKYIGKTLNITSWKKWKDIPNLEVKELYFNIPINKLMAMVQNCPKSYLITYFSSSAVREFTRLIHIKNVFVTKEGIYKDSSEIKLPNSKIKFRSKKILFNGTIYDKLIYGVNTWGAWGHFLNGSPLSGLLYFPEEIVRQSMFYWQVQDMRFAHDVYEFGFQIAGIAVIDSTAVFVRDLYISAPIDIVNGQNHFTRMLREKVYKFYKLENVIPKYGLITNRRPGSNRCVRNMDEFIKEIKAKYPHIEWLYRNDSQLIDTPRAVKDLANTKYFICPAGSNSFKCVFLHENCGM
;
A
#
# COMPACT_ATOMS: atom_id res chain seq x y z
N MET A 1 -2.92 1.98 -20.11
CA MET A 1 -1.61 1.39 -20.47
C MET A 1 -1.62 -0.07 -20.03
N ARG A 2 -1.63 -1.06 -20.94
CA ARG A 2 -1.80 -2.49 -20.59
C ARG A 2 -0.45 -3.20 -20.46
N PHE A 3 -0.37 -4.24 -19.63
CA PHE A 3 0.68 -5.25 -19.71
C PHE A 3 0.39 -6.12 -20.93
N ILE A 4 1.41 -6.38 -21.73
CA ILE A 4 1.36 -7.45 -22.73
C ILE A 4 2.08 -8.61 -22.06
N ILE A 5 1.34 -9.66 -21.70
CA ILE A 5 1.88 -10.84 -21.04
C ILE A 5 2.32 -11.82 -22.13
N SER A 6 3.57 -12.26 -22.12
CA SER A 6 4.03 -13.37 -22.95
C SER A 6 3.40 -14.69 -22.45
N THR A 7 2.65 -15.36 -23.32
CA THR A 7 1.98 -16.64 -23.04
C THR A 7 2.84 -17.88 -23.33
N GLU A 8 4.15 -17.72 -23.57
CA GLU A 8 5.01 -18.90 -23.77
C GLU A 8 5.14 -19.68 -22.45
N ASN A 9 4.74 -20.96 -22.52
CA ASN A 9 4.81 -21.92 -21.43
C ASN A 9 6.21 -22.54 -21.39
N ASP A 10 7.10 -21.97 -20.58
CA ASP A 10 8.34 -22.64 -20.20
C ASP A 10 7.99 -23.81 -19.28
N TYR A 11 8.18 -25.05 -19.77
CA TYR A 11 7.95 -26.26 -18.98
C TYR A 11 8.90 -26.32 -17.77
N PHE A 12 8.35 -26.19 -16.56
CA PHE A 12 9.08 -26.34 -15.30
C PHE A 12 8.60 -27.59 -14.57
N ASP A 13 9.49 -28.57 -14.41
CA ASP A 13 9.23 -29.85 -13.75
C ASP A 13 9.26 -29.69 -12.22
N ILE A 14 8.13 -29.25 -11.67
CA ILE A 14 7.97 -28.97 -10.24
C ILE A 14 8.02 -30.24 -9.38
N ASP A 15 7.63 -31.39 -9.93
CA ASP A 15 7.56 -32.67 -9.21
C ASP A 15 8.94 -33.11 -8.72
N LYS A 16 10.00 -32.73 -9.44
CA LYS A 16 11.39 -32.94 -9.00
C LYS A 16 11.74 -32.25 -7.70
N TYR A 17 10.96 -31.29 -7.23
CA TYR A 17 11.25 -30.49 -6.04
C TYR A 17 10.37 -30.83 -4.83
N ILE A 18 9.26 -31.55 -5.02
CA ILE A 18 8.33 -31.89 -3.93
C ILE A 18 9.07 -32.64 -2.81
N GLY A 19 8.94 -32.15 -1.57
CA GLY A 19 9.61 -32.71 -0.40
C GLY A 19 11.13 -32.51 -0.36
N LYS A 20 11.72 -31.78 -1.32
CA LYS A 20 13.16 -31.50 -1.33
C LYS A 20 13.50 -30.19 -0.65
N THR A 21 14.72 -30.16 -0.13
CA THR A 21 15.34 -28.94 0.39
C THR A 21 16.08 -28.23 -0.74
N LEU A 22 15.71 -26.98 -0.99
CA LEU A 22 16.41 -26.06 -1.87
C LEU A 22 17.62 -25.48 -1.11
N ASN A 23 18.82 -25.67 -1.64
CA ASN A 23 20.03 -25.08 -1.10
C ASN A 23 20.27 -23.73 -1.78
N ILE A 24 20.08 -22.64 -1.04
CA ILE A 24 20.34 -21.29 -1.55
C ILE A 24 21.78 -20.92 -1.25
N THR A 25 22.59 -20.80 -2.29
CA THR A 25 24.05 -20.63 -2.19
C THR A 25 24.51 -19.25 -2.63
N SER A 26 23.67 -18.51 -3.34
CA SER A 26 24.01 -17.19 -3.88
C SER A 26 22.81 -16.24 -3.88
N TRP A 27 23.02 -15.03 -4.36
CA TRP A 27 21.97 -14.06 -4.65
C TRP A 27 22.20 -13.42 -6.02
N LYS A 28 21.11 -12.97 -6.63
CA LYS A 28 21.11 -12.22 -7.90
C LYS A 28 20.34 -10.93 -7.72
N LYS A 29 20.72 -9.84 -8.40
CA LYS A 29 19.82 -8.68 -8.49
C LYS A 29 18.66 -9.08 -9.38
N TRP A 30 17.49 -8.51 -9.13
CA TRP A 30 16.31 -8.74 -9.98
C TRP A 30 16.65 -8.58 -11.48
N LYS A 31 17.38 -7.52 -11.86
CA LYS A 31 17.75 -7.25 -13.25
C LYS A 31 18.67 -8.29 -13.90
N ASP A 32 19.28 -9.18 -13.11
CA ASP A 32 20.17 -10.24 -13.59
C ASP A 32 19.40 -11.57 -13.79
N ILE A 33 18.07 -11.56 -13.63
CA ILE A 33 17.21 -12.75 -13.83
C ILE A 33 16.87 -12.89 -15.33
N PRO A 34 17.17 -14.03 -15.96
CA PRO A 34 16.81 -14.29 -17.35
C PRO A 34 15.30 -14.21 -17.56
N ASN A 35 14.90 -13.68 -18.72
CA ASN A 35 13.50 -13.55 -19.17
C ASN A 35 12.62 -12.76 -18.18
N LEU A 36 13.23 -11.84 -17.43
CA LEU A 36 12.50 -10.97 -16.54
C LEU A 36 11.74 -9.89 -17.32
N GLU A 37 10.43 -9.83 -17.13
CA GLU A 37 9.64 -8.72 -17.62
C GLU A 37 9.61 -7.60 -16.57
N VAL A 38 10.15 -6.43 -16.91
CA VAL A 38 10.10 -5.25 -16.06
C VAL A 38 9.48 -4.08 -16.80
N LYS A 39 8.50 -3.47 -16.15
CA LYS A 39 7.90 -2.22 -16.59
C LYS A 39 8.19 -1.14 -15.57
N GLU A 40 8.93 -0.13 -15.99
CA GLU A 40 9.15 1.06 -15.18
C GLU A 40 8.02 2.05 -15.41
N LEU A 41 7.38 2.48 -14.32
CA LEU A 41 6.37 3.50 -14.35
C LEU A 41 6.91 4.76 -13.71
N TYR A 42 6.88 5.83 -14.51
CA TYR A 42 7.32 7.15 -14.12
C TYR A 42 6.16 8.13 -14.25
N PHE A 43 5.59 8.51 -13.11
CA PHE A 43 4.52 9.51 -13.07
C PHE A 43 5.08 10.81 -12.53
N ASN A 44 5.37 11.73 -13.45
CA ASN A 44 5.47 13.13 -13.10
C ASN A 44 4.05 13.65 -12.83
N ILE A 45 3.71 13.93 -11.57
CA ILE A 45 2.56 14.80 -11.33
C ILE A 45 2.98 16.18 -11.84
N PRO A 46 2.26 16.79 -12.80
CA PRO A 46 2.58 18.13 -13.24
C PRO A 46 2.63 19.02 -11.99
N ILE A 47 3.73 19.77 -11.83
CA ILE A 47 3.87 20.75 -10.77
C ILE A 47 2.75 21.75 -11.00
N ASN A 48 1.64 21.57 -10.28
CA ASN A 48 0.60 22.57 -10.26
C ASN A 48 1.30 23.81 -9.71
N LYS A 49 1.27 24.92 -10.44
CA LYS A 49 1.72 26.24 -9.96
C LYS A 49 0.77 26.73 -8.86
N LEU A 50 0.52 25.90 -7.83
CA LEU A 50 -0.33 26.20 -6.68
C LEU A 50 0.44 27.16 -5.77
N MET A 51 0.59 28.40 -6.23
CA MET A 51 0.89 29.56 -5.41
C MET A 51 -0.31 29.98 -4.53
N ALA A 52 -1.43 29.26 -4.57
CA ALA A 52 -2.65 29.61 -3.86
C ALA A 52 -2.50 29.61 -2.32
N MET A 53 -1.60 28.80 -1.74
CA MET A 53 -1.37 28.83 -0.29
C MET A 53 -0.30 29.83 0.15
N VAL A 54 0.56 30.31 -0.75
CA VAL A 54 1.66 31.23 -0.40
C VAL A 54 1.15 32.62 -0.08
N GLN A 55 0.04 33.06 -0.69
CA GLN A 55 -0.49 34.40 -0.49
C GLN A 55 -1.18 34.61 0.87
N ASN A 56 -1.68 33.54 1.49
CA ASN A 56 -2.49 33.63 2.72
C ASN A 56 -1.83 33.01 3.97
N CYS A 57 -0.70 32.31 3.83
CA CYS A 57 0.05 31.82 4.99
C CYS A 57 1.01 32.90 5.53
N PRO A 58 1.06 33.15 6.85
CA PRO A 58 2.06 34.03 7.44
C PRO A 58 3.47 33.58 7.03
N LYS A 59 4.38 34.53 6.80
CA LYS A 59 5.77 34.24 6.34
C LYS A 59 6.53 33.27 7.25
N SER A 60 6.15 33.14 8.51
CA SER A 60 6.70 32.16 9.46
C SER A 60 6.31 30.70 9.17
N TYR A 61 5.30 30.46 8.32
CA TYR A 61 4.83 29.16 7.86
C TYR A 61 5.10 28.94 6.37
N LEU A 62 6.13 29.58 5.83
CA LEU A 62 6.59 29.33 4.46
C LEU A 62 6.84 27.83 4.30
N ILE A 63 5.91 27.15 3.63
CA ILE A 63 6.02 25.75 3.24
C ILE A 63 7.21 25.70 2.29
N THR A 64 8.37 25.32 2.81
CA THR A 64 9.56 25.05 2.02
C THR A 64 9.24 23.87 1.13
N TYR A 65 9.15 24.15 -0.17
CA TYR A 65 8.94 23.15 -1.20
C TYR A 65 9.96 22.01 -1.05
N PHE A 66 9.52 20.88 -0.50
CA PHE A 66 9.99 19.61 -1.02
C PHE A 66 9.19 19.40 -2.29
N SER A 67 9.84 19.10 -3.41
CA SER A 67 9.13 18.44 -4.50
C SER A 67 8.46 17.23 -3.88
N SER A 68 7.14 17.34 -3.67
CA SER A 68 6.38 16.37 -2.88
C SER A 68 6.74 15.00 -3.41
N SER A 69 6.91 14.03 -2.54
CA SER A 69 7.13 12.65 -2.98
C SER A 69 6.02 12.18 -3.93
N ALA A 70 4.84 12.81 -3.88
CA ALA A 70 3.79 12.69 -4.89
C ALA A 70 4.25 13.07 -6.33
N VAL A 71 5.14 14.04 -6.49
CA VAL A 71 5.64 14.54 -7.79
C VAL A 71 6.65 13.59 -8.45
N ARG A 72 7.22 12.65 -7.68
CA ARG A 72 8.33 11.79 -8.11
C ARG A 72 7.99 10.32 -7.94
N GLU A 73 6.78 9.94 -8.37
CA GLU A 73 6.40 8.55 -8.29
C GLU A 73 7.18 7.72 -9.31
N PHE A 74 8.01 6.82 -8.78
CA PHE A 74 8.65 5.79 -9.56
C PHE A 74 8.34 4.43 -8.96
N THR A 75 7.63 3.61 -9.72
CA THR A 75 7.32 2.24 -9.36
C THR A 75 7.78 1.30 -10.47
N ARG A 76 8.44 0.22 -10.07
CA ARG A 76 8.73 -0.90 -10.97
C ARG A 76 7.68 -1.96 -10.79
N LEU A 77 7.18 -2.43 -11.90
CA LEU A 77 6.34 -3.60 -11.94
C LEU A 77 7.18 -4.73 -12.51
N ILE A 78 7.32 -5.79 -11.73
CA ILE A 78 8.22 -6.89 -12.00
C ILE A 78 7.37 -8.14 -12.16
N HIS A 79 7.57 -8.87 -13.24
CA HIS A 79 6.93 -10.16 -13.50
C HIS A 79 8.01 -11.24 -13.66
N ILE A 80 8.02 -12.23 -12.77
CA ILE A 80 9.00 -13.32 -12.73
C ILE A 80 8.28 -14.65 -12.88
N LYS A 81 8.70 -15.46 -13.87
CA LYS A 81 8.19 -16.83 -14.04
C LYS A 81 8.97 -17.85 -13.21
N ASN A 82 8.25 -18.87 -12.72
CA ASN A 82 8.75 -20.08 -12.08
C ASN A 82 9.73 -19.81 -10.93
N VAL A 83 9.19 -19.39 -9.79
CA VAL A 83 9.98 -19.02 -8.61
C VAL A 83 9.48 -19.70 -7.34
N PHE A 84 10.37 -19.84 -6.36
CA PHE A 84 10.00 -20.22 -5.01
C PHE A 84 9.86 -18.97 -4.15
N VAL A 85 8.86 -18.93 -3.29
CA VAL A 85 8.59 -17.79 -2.40
C VAL A 85 8.49 -18.27 -0.97
N THR A 86 9.13 -17.57 -0.05
CA THR A 86 8.95 -17.72 1.41
C THR A 86 8.63 -16.35 2.02
N LYS A 87 8.31 -16.32 3.31
CA LYS A 87 8.17 -15.06 4.06
C LYS A 87 9.44 -14.20 4.06
N GLU A 88 10.59 -14.82 3.82
CA GLU A 88 11.90 -14.17 3.85
C GLU A 88 12.37 -13.67 2.49
N GLY A 89 11.77 -14.14 1.38
CA GLY A 89 12.24 -13.73 0.06
C GLY A 89 11.74 -14.59 -1.09
N ILE A 90 12.31 -14.31 -2.27
CA ILE A 90 11.99 -14.95 -3.54
C ILE A 90 13.27 -15.63 -4.04
N TYR A 91 13.15 -16.83 -4.61
CA TYR A 91 14.28 -17.66 -4.99
C TYR A 91 14.09 -18.26 -6.39
N LYS A 92 15.19 -18.35 -7.15
CA LYS A 92 15.26 -18.97 -8.47
C LYS A 92 16.66 -19.53 -8.69
N ASP A 93 16.78 -20.74 -9.25
CA ASP A 93 18.06 -21.39 -9.58
C ASP A 93 19.09 -21.34 -8.44
N SER A 94 18.70 -21.81 -7.24
CA SER A 94 19.55 -21.80 -6.03
C SER A 94 20.01 -20.41 -5.56
N SER A 95 19.40 -19.34 -6.08
CA SER A 95 19.76 -17.95 -5.80
C SER A 95 18.59 -17.21 -5.14
N GLU A 96 18.87 -16.36 -4.15
CA GLU A 96 17.90 -15.37 -3.65
C GLU A 96 17.81 -14.19 -4.62
N ILE A 97 16.60 -13.78 -4.99
CA ILE A 97 16.35 -12.60 -5.82
C ILE A 97 16.27 -11.37 -4.93
N LYS A 98 17.19 -10.42 -5.12
CA LYS A 98 17.15 -9.12 -4.43
C LYS A 98 16.28 -8.13 -5.21
N LEU A 99 15.14 -7.79 -4.63
CA LEU A 99 14.23 -6.74 -5.12
C LEU A 99 14.88 -5.34 -5.04
N PRO A 100 14.36 -4.35 -5.80
CA PRO A 100 14.78 -2.96 -5.65
C PRO A 100 14.76 -2.53 -4.17
N ASN A 101 15.79 -1.80 -3.74
CA ASN A 101 15.92 -1.27 -2.38
C ASN A 101 16.02 -2.29 -1.24
N SER A 102 16.12 -3.59 -1.54
CA SER A 102 16.35 -4.60 -0.50
C SER A 102 17.72 -4.36 0.15
N LYS A 103 17.71 -4.04 1.45
CA LYS A 103 18.92 -3.95 2.30
C LYS A 103 19.27 -5.29 2.96
N ILE A 104 18.54 -6.35 2.63
CA ILE A 104 18.71 -7.65 3.29
C ILE A 104 20.04 -8.26 2.86
N LYS A 105 20.96 -8.43 3.82
CA LYS A 105 22.20 -9.18 3.59
C LYS A 105 21.87 -10.63 3.28
N PHE A 106 22.45 -11.16 2.20
CA PHE A 106 22.31 -12.58 1.87
C PHE A 106 22.90 -13.45 2.98
N ARG A 107 22.21 -14.55 3.28
CA ARG A 107 22.72 -15.65 4.10
C ARG A 107 22.37 -16.95 3.38
N SER A 108 23.34 -17.86 3.27
CA SER A 108 23.06 -19.20 2.77
C SER A 108 22.01 -19.85 3.65
N LYS A 109 21.06 -20.53 3.03
CA LYS A 109 19.95 -21.17 3.74
C LYS A 109 19.42 -22.38 2.99
N LYS A 110 18.85 -23.28 3.79
CA LYS A 110 18.10 -24.44 3.33
C LYS A 110 16.63 -24.11 3.44
N ILE A 111 15.89 -24.27 2.35
CA ILE A 111 14.47 -23.96 2.30
C ILE A 111 13.72 -25.22 1.88
N LEU A 112 12.77 -25.65 2.71
CA LEU A 112 11.92 -26.79 2.38
C LEU A 112 10.76 -26.33 1.50
N PHE A 113 10.57 -26.96 0.34
CA PHE A 113 9.37 -26.77 -0.47
C PHE A 113 8.21 -27.58 0.11
N ASN A 114 7.07 -26.93 0.38
CA ASN A 114 5.93 -27.57 1.04
C ASN A 114 4.92 -28.23 0.09
N GLY A 115 5.17 -28.20 -1.23
CA GLY A 115 4.27 -28.77 -2.24
C GLY A 115 3.15 -27.82 -2.71
N THR A 116 2.97 -26.67 -2.08
CA THR A 116 1.95 -25.68 -2.48
C THR A 116 2.36 -24.96 -3.76
N ILE A 117 1.46 -24.91 -4.74
CA ILE A 117 1.66 -24.24 -6.02
C ILE A 117 0.61 -23.15 -6.19
N TYR A 118 1.05 -21.95 -6.54
CA TYR A 118 0.19 -20.86 -6.98
C TYR A 118 0.46 -20.57 -8.46
N ASP A 119 -0.59 -20.58 -9.29
CA ASP A 119 -0.44 -20.22 -10.70
C ASP A 119 -0.08 -18.75 -10.84
N LYS A 120 -0.80 -17.85 -10.16
CA LYS A 120 -0.51 -16.42 -10.13
C LYS A 120 -0.46 -15.90 -8.71
N LEU A 121 0.59 -15.12 -8.39
CA LEU A 121 0.74 -14.47 -7.10
C LEU A 121 1.11 -13.01 -7.29
N ILE A 122 0.35 -12.10 -6.68
CA ILE A 122 0.78 -10.73 -6.47
C ILE A 122 1.46 -10.65 -5.10
N TYR A 123 2.74 -10.29 -5.11
CA TYR A 123 3.58 -10.17 -3.93
C TYR A 123 3.73 -8.71 -3.52
N GLY A 124 3.30 -8.43 -2.30
CA GLY A 124 3.35 -7.11 -1.72
C GLY A 124 4.51 -6.88 -0.77
N VAL A 125 5.35 -5.90 -1.11
CA VAL A 125 6.40 -5.38 -0.25
C VAL A 125 5.84 -4.20 0.55
N ASN A 126 5.94 -4.26 1.87
CA ASN A 126 5.63 -3.12 2.74
C ASN A 126 6.70 -3.03 3.84
N THR A 127 7.11 -1.83 4.17
CA THR A 127 8.04 -1.57 5.28
C THR A 127 7.34 -1.36 6.61
N TRP A 128 6.10 -0.85 6.63
CA TRP A 128 5.43 -0.38 7.86
C TRP A 128 4.00 -0.90 7.99
N GLY A 129 3.66 -1.47 9.16
CA GLY A 129 2.35 -2.09 9.43
C GLY A 129 1.21 -1.12 9.79
N ALA A 130 1.36 0.19 9.64
CA ALA A 130 0.27 1.12 9.95
C ALA A 130 -0.68 1.28 8.76
N TRP A 131 -1.99 1.38 9.02
CA TRP A 131 -3.05 1.41 8.00
C TRP A 131 -2.83 2.46 6.90
N GLY A 132 -2.40 3.68 7.23
CA GLY A 132 -2.09 4.68 6.20
C GLY A 132 -0.94 4.27 5.25
N HIS A 133 0.02 3.50 5.74
CA HIS A 133 1.08 2.92 4.89
C HIS A 133 0.60 1.71 4.12
N PHE A 134 -0.42 1.00 4.62
CA PHE A 134 -1.17 0.02 3.83
C PHE A 134 -1.92 0.64 2.64
N LEU A 135 -2.14 1.96 2.62
CA LEU A 135 -2.77 2.62 1.47
C LEU A 135 -1.77 3.12 0.44
N ASN A 136 -0.65 3.70 0.89
CA ASN A 136 0.23 4.53 0.06
C ASN A 136 1.66 3.99 -0.13
N GLY A 137 2.13 3.17 0.82
CA GLY A 137 3.45 2.53 0.76
C GLY A 137 3.35 1.02 0.54
N SER A 138 2.25 0.56 -0.06
CA SER A 138 1.74 -0.78 0.13
C SER A 138 1.25 -1.44 -1.15
N PRO A 139 1.25 -2.78 -1.17
CA PRO A 139 0.69 -3.51 -2.30
C PRO A 139 -0.74 -3.22 -2.69
N LEU A 140 -1.57 -2.58 -1.84
CA LEU A 140 -2.95 -2.24 -2.20
C LEU A 140 -3.01 -1.23 -3.35
N SER A 141 -2.30 -0.10 -3.25
CA SER A 141 -2.09 0.81 -4.38
C SER A 141 -1.36 0.09 -5.53
N GLY A 142 -0.48 -0.85 -5.18
CA GLY A 142 0.14 -1.83 -6.09
C GLY A 142 -0.85 -2.56 -7.02
N LEU A 143 -2.04 -2.88 -6.53
CA LEU A 143 -3.06 -3.60 -7.31
C LEU A 143 -3.58 -2.78 -8.50
N LEU A 144 -3.63 -1.45 -8.37
CA LEU A 144 -4.12 -0.57 -9.44
C LEU A 144 -3.18 -0.51 -10.65
N TYR A 145 -1.93 -0.95 -10.49
CA TYR A 145 -0.96 -0.99 -11.58
C TYR A 145 -1.07 -2.23 -12.46
N PHE A 146 -1.71 -3.29 -11.96
CA PHE A 146 -1.90 -4.53 -12.70
C PHE A 146 -3.23 -4.51 -13.45
N PRO A 147 -3.33 -5.17 -14.62
CA PRO A 147 -4.62 -5.40 -15.26
C PRO A 147 -5.58 -6.12 -14.31
N GLU A 148 -6.85 -5.69 -14.31
CA GLU A 148 -7.88 -6.23 -13.42
C GLU A 148 -8.03 -7.75 -13.52
N GLU A 149 -7.86 -8.31 -14.72
CA GLU A 149 -7.87 -9.76 -14.92
C GLU A 149 -6.75 -10.47 -14.15
N ILE A 150 -5.53 -9.92 -14.16
CA ILE A 150 -4.41 -10.47 -13.38
C ILE A 150 -4.76 -10.42 -11.90
N VAL A 151 -5.26 -9.27 -11.41
CA VAL A 151 -5.62 -9.09 -10.00
C VAL A 151 -6.66 -10.13 -9.58
N ARG A 152 -7.71 -10.32 -10.38
CA ARG A 152 -8.79 -11.27 -10.11
C ARG A 152 -8.35 -12.74 -10.10
N GLN A 153 -7.39 -13.11 -10.95
CA GLN A 153 -6.88 -14.48 -11.05
C GLN A 153 -5.73 -14.76 -10.08
N SER A 154 -5.17 -13.74 -9.43
CA SER A 154 -4.00 -13.90 -8.56
C SER A 154 -4.38 -14.14 -7.12
N MET A 155 -3.63 -15.01 -6.47
CA MET A 155 -3.50 -14.97 -5.02
C MET A 155 -2.76 -13.70 -4.62
N PHE A 156 -3.04 -13.18 -3.43
CA PHE A 156 -2.36 -12.02 -2.89
C PHE A 156 -1.57 -12.39 -1.63
N TYR A 157 -0.28 -12.10 -1.62
CA TYR A 157 0.56 -12.26 -0.45
C TYR A 157 1.16 -10.91 -0.07
N TRP A 158 1.28 -10.66 1.23
CA TRP A 158 2.06 -9.53 1.71
C TRP A 158 2.94 -9.93 2.89
N GLN A 159 4.14 -9.36 2.91
CA GLN A 159 5.22 -9.84 3.75
C GLN A 159 5.01 -9.64 5.27
N VAL A 160 4.24 -8.63 5.67
CA VAL A 160 4.04 -8.26 7.09
C VAL A 160 2.64 -8.64 7.54
N GLN A 161 2.35 -9.95 7.60
CA GLN A 161 1.01 -10.47 7.87
C GLN A 161 0.38 -9.96 9.18
N ASP A 162 -0.42 -8.92 9.05
CA ASP A 162 -1.45 -8.40 9.94
C ASP A 162 -2.83 -8.67 9.33
N MET A 163 -3.50 -9.74 9.78
CA MET A 163 -4.74 -10.27 9.19
C MET A 163 -5.84 -9.21 8.89
N ARG A 164 -5.80 -8.05 9.55
CA ARG A 164 -6.67 -6.91 9.25
C ARG A 164 -6.59 -6.45 7.78
N PHE A 165 -5.40 -6.46 7.19
CA PHE A 165 -5.20 -5.98 5.82
C PHE A 165 -5.70 -6.94 4.74
N ALA A 166 -5.82 -8.23 5.07
CA ALA A 166 -6.40 -9.21 4.16
C ALA A 166 -7.88 -8.90 3.89
N HIS A 167 -8.63 -8.52 4.93
CA HIS A 167 -10.01 -8.06 4.80
C HIS A 167 -10.09 -6.74 4.03
N ASP A 168 -9.17 -5.83 4.31
CA ASP A 168 -9.16 -4.52 3.67
C ASP A 168 -9.13 -4.61 2.13
N VAL A 169 -8.39 -5.54 1.52
CA VAL A 169 -8.35 -5.69 0.04
C VAL A 169 -9.76 -5.80 -0.55
N TYR A 170 -10.63 -6.58 0.07
CA TYR A 170 -12.03 -6.73 -0.36
C TYR A 170 -12.86 -5.48 -0.06
N GLU A 171 -12.64 -4.85 1.09
CA GLU A 171 -13.30 -3.60 1.49
C GLU A 171 -12.90 -2.40 0.62
N PHE A 172 -11.79 -2.50 -0.10
CA PHE A 172 -11.36 -1.57 -1.15
C PHE A 172 -11.95 -1.89 -2.54
N GLY A 173 -12.81 -2.92 -2.61
CA GLY A 173 -13.49 -3.34 -3.84
C GLY A 173 -12.60 -4.06 -4.84
N PHE A 174 -11.45 -4.61 -4.41
CA PHE A 174 -10.66 -5.49 -5.26
C PHE A 174 -11.23 -6.90 -5.23
N GLN A 175 -11.26 -7.52 -6.41
CA GLN A 175 -11.54 -8.94 -6.55
C GLN A 175 -10.19 -9.63 -6.74
N ILE A 176 -9.85 -10.54 -5.83
CA ILE A 176 -8.64 -11.38 -5.89
C ILE A 176 -9.07 -12.84 -5.73
N ALA A 177 -8.22 -13.78 -6.18
CA ALA A 177 -8.54 -15.20 -6.06
C ALA A 177 -8.51 -15.68 -4.60
N GLY A 178 -7.68 -15.03 -3.77
CA GLY A 178 -7.57 -15.33 -2.35
C GLY A 178 -6.32 -14.73 -1.74
N ILE A 179 -6.15 -14.94 -0.43
CA ILE A 179 -4.97 -14.52 0.31
C ILE A 179 -4.05 -15.73 0.45
N ALA A 180 -2.83 -15.63 -0.05
CA ALA A 180 -1.84 -16.69 0.07
C ALA A 180 -1.25 -16.69 1.49
N VAL A 181 -1.12 -17.89 2.06
CA VAL A 181 -0.38 -18.12 3.30
C VAL A 181 1.01 -18.61 2.91
N ILE A 182 2.04 -17.82 3.23
CA ILE A 182 3.44 -18.15 2.95
C ILE A 182 4.23 -17.93 4.23
N ASP A 183 4.91 -18.98 4.69
CA ASP A 183 5.66 -19.00 5.94
C ASP A 183 7.18 -19.19 5.69
N SER A 184 7.89 -19.86 6.60
CA SER A 184 9.31 -20.19 6.39
C SER A 184 9.56 -21.26 5.33
N THR A 185 8.56 -22.07 4.99
CA THR A 185 8.62 -23.04 3.90
C THR A 185 8.35 -22.36 2.56
N ALA A 186 8.96 -22.89 1.49
CA ALA A 186 8.74 -22.39 0.14
C ALA A 186 7.41 -22.88 -0.40
N VAL A 187 6.73 -21.98 -1.09
CA VAL A 187 5.70 -22.28 -2.09
C VAL A 187 6.28 -22.06 -3.47
N PHE A 188 5.73 -22.71 -4.50
CA PHE A 188 6.10 -22.48 -5.89
C PHE A 188 5.08 -21.55 -6.55
N VAL A 189 5.56 -20.63 -7.37
CA VAL A 189 4.74 -19.65 -8.07
C VAL A 189 5.10 -19.67 -9.55
N ARG A 190 4.11 -19.90 -10.42
CA ARG A 190 4.33 -19.87 -11.88
C ARG A 190 4.50 -18.45 -12.38
N ASP A 191 3.58 -17.54 -12.08
CA ASP A 191 3.66 -16.12 -12.44
C ASP A 191 3.65 -15.24 -11.18
N LEU A 192 4.81 -14.68 -10.84
CA LEU A 192 4.98 -13.77 -9.70
C LEU A 192 4.95 -12.32 -10.17
N TYR A 193 3.99 -11.54 -9.70
CA TYR A 193 3.86 -10.10 -9.96
C TYR A 193 4.22 -9.28 -8.73
N ILE A 194 5.02 -8.23 -8.91
CA ILE A 194 5.52 -7.40 -7.81
C ILE A 194 5.42 -5.93 -8.20
N SER A 195 4.82 -5.12 -7.34
CA SER A 195 4.92 -3.67 -7.42
C SER A 195 5.97 -3.18 -6.42
N ALA A 196 7.10 -2.69 -6.93
CA ALA A 196 8.26 -2.28 -6.16
C ALA A 196 8.52 -0.78 -6.34
N PRO A 197 7.97 0.09 -5.47
CA PRO A 197 8.29 1.51 -5.47
C PRO A 197 9.77 1.77 -5.18
N ILE A 198 10.38 2.76 -5.85
CA ILE A 198 11.75 3.20 -5.51
C ILE A 198 11.78 3.84 -4.12
N ASP A 199 10.83 4.73 -3.83
CA ASP A 199 10.65 5.27 -2.49
C ASP A 199 9.55 4.48 -1.80
N ILE A 200 9.91 3.55 -0.91
CA ILE A 200 8.92 2.65 -0.29
C ILE A 200 7.85 3.42 0.50
N VAL A 201 8.21 4.59 1.05
CA VAL A 201 7.30 5.35 1.92
C VAL A 201 6.28 6.16 1.10
N ASN A 202 6.62 6.52 -0.15
CA ASN A 202 5.86 7.48 -0.92
C ASN A 202 5.70 7.16 -2.41
N GLY A 203 6.13 5.99 -2.85
CA GLY A 203 6.30 5.69 -4.27
C GLY A 203 5.02 5.26 -4.98
N GLN A 204 3.83 5.46 -4.40
CA GLN A 204 2.54 5.09 -5.00
C GLN A 204 1.41 6.12 -4.80
N ASN A 205 1.78 7.39 -4.59
CA ASN A 205 0.88 8.52 -4.36
C ASN A 205 -0.06 8.87 -5.53
N HIS A 206 0.38 8.72 -6.78
CA HIS A 206 -0.40 9.00 -8.00
C HIS A 206 -1.70 8.21 -8.02
N PHE A 207 -1.63 6.95 -7.61
CA PHE A 207 -2.78 6.05 -7.61
C PHE A 207 -3.66 6.20 -6.38
N THR A 208 -3.26 6.98 -5.37
CA THR A 208 -4.12 7.36 -4.24
C THR A 208 -5.42 8.04 -4.72
N ARG A 209 -5.37 8.83 -5.81
CA ARG A 209 -6.57 9.39 -6.45
C ARG A 209 -7.46 8.29 -7.05
N MET A 210 -6.87 7.35 -7.80
CA MET A 210 -7.63 6.25 -8.41
C MET A 210 -8.19 5.28 -7.36
N LEU A 211 -7.45 5.08 -6.28
CA LEU A 211 -7.89 4.31 -5.12
C LEU A 211 -9.11 4.99 -4.48
N ARG A 212 -9.06 6.31 -4.28
CA ARG A 212 -10.21 7.10 -3.81
C ARG A 212 -11.43 6.88 -4.70
N GLU A 213 -11.29 7.05 -6.01
CA GLU A 213 -12.39 6.88 -6.98
C GLU A 213 -13.00 5.48 -6.90
N LYS A 214 -12.14 4.45 -6.87
CA LYS A 214 -12.58 3.05 -6.73
C LYS A 214 -13.37 2.83 -5.44
N VAL A 215 -12.86 3.33 -4.32
CA VAL A 215 -13.49 3.22 -2.99
C VAL A 215 -14.81 3.98 -2.94
N TYR A 216 -14.84 5.20 -3.45
CA TYR A 216 -16.03 6.04 -3.48
C TYR A 216 -17.14 5.36 -4.30
N LYS A 217 -16.79 4.81 -5.46
CA LYS A 217 -17.74 4.03 -6.27
C LYS A 217 -18.23 2.78 -5.53
N PHE A 218 -17.32 2.04 -4.87
CA PHE A 218 -17.65 0.82 -4.13
C PHE A 218 -18.64 1.10 -2.99
N TYR A 219 -18.40 2.14 -2.20
CA TYR A 219 -19.27 2.53 -1.07
C TYR A 219 -20.39 3.51 -1.43
N LYS A 220 -20.52 3.90 -2.71
CA LYS A 220 -21.51 4.88 -3.21
C LYS A 220 -21.42 6.25 -2.50
N LEU A 221 -20.20 6.77 -2.37
CA LEU A 221 -19.89 8.00 -1.62
C LEU A 221 -19.80 9.26 -2.47
N GLU A 222 -19.91 9.14 -3.80
CA GLU A 222 -19.71 10.25 -4.74
C GLU A 222 -20.61 11.46 -4.45
N ASN A 223 -21.83 11.21 -4.00
CA ASN A 223 -22.84 12.24 -3.73
C ASN A 223 -22.96 12.61 -2.24
N VAL A 224 -22.08 12.10 -1.38
CA VAL A 224 -22.08 12.45 0.05
C VAL A 224 -21.69 13.92 0.19
N ILE A 225 -22.49 14.67 0.96
CA ILE A 225 -22.21 16.06 1.31
C ILE A 225 -21.54 16.06 2.69
N PRO A 226 -20.28 16.48 2.81
CA PRO A 226 -19.58 16.56 4.09
C PRO A 226 -20.29 17.54 5.04
N LYS A 227 -20.54 17.11 6.28
CA LYS A 227 -21.45 17.81 7.20
C LYS A 227 -20.89 18.10 8.59
N TYR A 228 -19.86 17.38 9.03
CA TYR A 228 -19.32 17.53 10.39
C TYR A 228 -17.80 17.72 10.42
N GLY A 229 -17.31 18.23 11.53
CA GLY A 229 -15.90 18.16 11.90
C GLY A 229 -15.61 16.87 12.66
N LEU A 230 -14.53 16.18 12.30
CA LEU A 230 -14.08 14.96 12.96
C LEU A 230 -12.74 15.22 13.64
N ILE A 231 -12.70 15.05 14.96
CA ILE A 231 -11.51 15.17 15.78
C ILE A 231 -11.09 13.78 16.22
N THR A 232 -9.81 13.49 16.09
CA THR A 232 -9.22 12.25 16.53
C THR A 232 -8.03 12.49 17.43
N ASN A 233 -7.78 11.54 18.31
CA ASN A 233 -6.57 11.49 19.10
C ASN A 233 -6.16 10.05 19.36
N ARG A 234 -4.88 9.89 19.68
CA ARG A 234 -4.36 8.61 20.12
C ARG A 234 -4.72 8.39 21.59
N ARG A 235 -4.64 7.12 22.03
CA ARG A 235 -4.88 6.78 23.43
C ARG A 235 -3.88 7.53 24.34
N PRO A 236 -4.30 7.99 25.52
CA PRO A 236 -3.37 8.57 26.50
C PRO A 236 -2.14 7.66 26.73
N GLY A 237 -0.95 8.25 26.83
CA GLY A 237 0.30 7.52 27.00
C GLY A 237 0.92 6.95 25.71
N SER A 238 0.20 6.98 24.58
CA SER A 238 0.77 6.58 23.29
C SER A 238 1.60 7.69 22.63
N ASN A 239 2.54 7.30 21.77
CA ASN A 239 3.38 8.25 21.04
C ASN A 239 2.52 9.19 20.16
N ARG A 240 2.83 10.50 20.17
CA ARG A 240 2.11 11.58 19.47
C ARG A 240 0.67 11.81 19.95
N CYS A 241 0.30 11.35 21.14
CA CYS A 241 -0.94 11.75 21.79
C CYS A 241 -0.91 13.25 22.09
N VAL A 242 -1.91 14.00 21.65
CA VAL A 242 -2.11 15.40 22.04
C VAL A 242 -2.70 15.39 23.45
N ARG A 243 -1.98 15.96 24.42
CA ARG A 243 -2.32 15.82 25.85
C ARG A 243 -3.47 16.73 26.27
N ASN A 244 -3.61 17.88 25.63
CA ASN A 244 -4.62 18.90 25.91
C ASN A 244 -5.77 18.88 24.88
N MET A 245 -6.15 17.67 24.43
CA MET A 245 -7.17 17.53 23.38
C MET A 245 -8.57 17.88 23.89
N ASP A 246 -8.86 17.64 25.17
CA ASP A 246 -10.17 17.95 25.74
C ASP A 246 -10.41 19.47 25.80
N GLU A 247 -9.39 20.24 26.19
CA GLU A 247 -9.42 21.71 26.14
C GLU A 247 -9.59 22.19 24.70
N PHE A 248 -8.84 21.62 23.76
CA PHE A 248 -8.98 21.94 22.35
C PHE A 248 -10.39 21.67 21.80
N ILE A 249 -10.98 20.52 22.13
CA ILE A 249 -12.35 20.16 21.73
C ILE A 249 -13.37 21.13 22.33
N LYS A 250 -13.19 21.53 23.60
CA LYS A 250 -14.05 22.50 24.25
C LYS A 250 -13.99 23.85 23.52
N GLU A 251 -12.78 24.36 23.26
CA GLU A 251 -12.57 25.64 22.60
C GLU A 251 -13.10 25.65 21.16
N ILE A 252 -12.84 24.59 20.37
CA ILE A 252 -13.30 24.55 18.98
C ILE A 252 -14.82 24.47 18.86
N LYS A 253 -15.48 23.73 19.77
CA LYS A 253 -16.94 23.68 19.86
C LYS A 253 -17.55 25.02 20.26
N ALA A 254 -16.92 25.73 21.20
CA ALA A 254 -17.36 27.06 21.61
C ALA A 254 -17.18 28.09 20.48
N LYS A 255 -16.07 28.03 19.74
CA LYS A 255 -15.75 28.96 18.66
C LYS A 255 -16.54 28.69 17.37
N TYR A 256 -16.83 27.43 17.06
CA TYR A 256 -17.56 27.03 15.86
C TYR A 256 -18.79 26.17 16.23
N PRO A 257 -19.79 26.74 16.92
CA PRO A 257 -20.92 25.98 17.45
C PRO A 257 -21.91 25.49 16.39
N HIS A 258 -21.86 26.06 15.19
CA HIS A 258 -22.68 25.67 14.05
C HIS A 258 -22.15 24.42 13.32
N ILE A 259 -20.95 23.95 13.67
CA ILE A 259 -20.38 22.72 13.14
C ILE A 259 -20.63 21.61 14.16
N GLU A 260 -21.22 20.50 13.73
CA GLU A 260 -21.25 19.28 14.53
C GLU A 260 -19.82 18.73 14.65
N TRP A 261 -19.27 18.69 15.87
CA TRP A 261 -17.93 18.16 16.13
C TRP A 261 -18.00 16.78 16.79
N LEU A 262 -17.56 15.77 16.04
CA LEU A 262 -17.45 14.39 16.49
C LEU A 262 -16.03 14.12 17.01
N TYR A 263 -15.93 13.43 18.14
CA TYR A 263 -14.65 12.93 18.64
C TYR A 263 -14.60 11.41 18.52
N ARG A 264 -13.50 10.90 17.97
CA ARG A 264 -13.21 9.46 17.86
C ARG A 264 -11.81 9.17 18.33
N ASN A 265 -11.62 8.06 19.02
CA ASN A 265 -10.28 7.52 19.23
C ASN A 265 -9.72 7.01 17.89
N ASP A 266 -8.41 7.15 17.65
CA ASP A 266 -7.74 6.63 16.44
C ASP A 266 -8.07 5.15 16.17
N SER A 267 -8.22 4.34 17.23
CA SER A 267 -8.59 2.92 17.12
C SER A 267 -10.00 2.67 16.57
N GLN A 268 -10.86 3.68 16.51
CA GLN A 268 -12.20 3.58 15.89
C GLN A 268 -12.16 3.84 14.39
N LEU A 269 -11.03 4.31 13.84
CA LEU A 269 -10.79 4.55 12.42
C LEU A 269 -9.74 3.58 11.85
N ILE A 270 -9.73 2.34 12.37
CA ILE A 270 -8.94 1.23 11.83
C ILE A 270 -9.79 0.28 10.98
N ASP A 271 -11.11 0.28 11.21
CA ASP A 271 -12.07 -0.47 10.41
C ASP A 271 -12.29 0.28 9.09
N THR A 272 -11.91 -0.32 7.97
CA THR A 272 -11.94 0.33 6.66
C THR A 272 -13.34 0.81 6.27
N PRO A 273 -14.40 -0.01 6.32
CA PRO A 273 -15.75 0.42 5.95
C PRO A 273 -16.23 1.63 6.74
N ARG A 274 -16.03 1.62 8.07
CA ARG A 274 -16.39 2.74 8.93
C ARG A 274 -15.52 3.95 8.67
N ALA A 275 -14.21 3.79 8.62
CA ALA A 275 -13.28 4.90 8.47
C ALA A 275 -13.53 5.66 7.17
N VAL A 276 -13.72 4.96 6.05
CA VAL A 276 -14.00 5.57 4.75
C VAL A 276 -15.31 6.37 4.80
N LYS A 277 -16.39 5.80 5.37
CA LYS A 277 -17.68 6.49 5.48
C LYS A 277 -17.61 7.70 6.42
N ASP A 278 -16.96 7.56 7.56
CA ASP A 278 -16.78 8.64 8.53
C ASP A 278 -15.99 9.80 7.90
N LEU A 279 -14.91 9.49 7.15
CA LEU A 279 -14.08 10.49 6.48
C LEU A 279 -14.79 11.14 5.28
N ALA A 280 -15.55 10.39 4.48
CA ALA A 280 -16.33 10.98 3.38
C ALA A 280 -17.38 12.01 3.87
N ASN A 281 -17.96 11.80 5.06
CA ASN A 281 -18.88 12.76 5.66
C ASN A 281 -18.18 13.93 6.40
N THR A 282 -16.84 13.93 6.48
CA THR A 282 -16.05 14.91 7.25
C THR A 282 -15.69 16.13 6.40
N LYS A 283 -16.02 17.33 6.89
CA LYS A 283 -15.61 18.62 6.32
C LYS A 283 -14.25 19.09 6.83
N TYR A 284 -14.01 18.89 8.13
CA TYR A 284 -12.77 19.26 8.82
C TYR A 284 -12.24 18.08 9.61
N PHE A 285 -11.07 17.57 9.26
CA PHE A 285 -10.46 16.42 9.92
C PHE A 285 -9.27 16.81 10.76
N ILE A 286 -9.40 16.78 12.08
CA ILE A 286 -8.31 17.13 13.00
C ILE A 286 -7.74 15.84 13.56
N CYS A 287 -6.45 15.61 13.34
CA CYS A 287 -5.79 14.39 13.78
C CYS A 287 -4.35 14.63 14.25
N PRO A 288 -3.79 13.72 15.06
CA PRO A 288 -2.38 13.79 15.42
C PRO A 288 -1.48 13.56 14.21
N ALA A 289 -0.34 14.26 14.17
CA ALA A 289 0.60 14.20 13.05
C ALA A 289 1.15 12.79 12.74
N GLY A 290 1.53 12.57 11.48
CA GLY A 290 2.10 11.33 10.98
C GLY A 290 1.21 10.64 9.97
N SER A 291 1.19 9.29 9.98
CA SER A 291 0.48 8.47 9.01
C SER A 291 -1.04 8.58 9.03
N ASN A 292 -1.63 9.28 10.01
CA ASN A 292 -3.04 9.66 9.93
C ASN A 292 -3.30 10.62 8.76
N SER A 293 -2.28 11.33 8.25
CA SER A 293 -2.44 12.18 7.07
C SER A 293 -2.93 11.44 5.84
N PHE A 294 -2.56 10.15 5.68
CA PHE A 294 -3.02 9.35 4.54
C PHE A 294 -4.53 9.14 4.51
N LYS A 295 -5.23 9.31 5.64
CA LYS A 295 -6.70 9.26 5.69
C LYS A 295 -7.36 10.39 4.92
N CYS A 296 -6.65 11.49 4.64
CA CYS A 296 -7.20 12.62 3.89
C CYS A 296 -7.65 12.23 2.47
N VAL A 297 -7.14 11.12 1.92
CA VAL A 297 -7.59 10.56 0.64
C VAL A 297 -9.10 10.32 0.60
N PHE A 298 -9.74 10.04 1.75
CA PHE A 298 -11.16 9.75 1.80
C PHE A 298 -12.03 10.98 2.07
N LEU A 299 -11.44 12.17 2.25
CA LEU A 299 -12.20 13.41 2.33
C LEU A 299 -12.70 13.83 0.93
N HIS A 300 -13.81 14.55 0.87
CA HIS A 300 -14.25 15.18 -0.37
C HIS A 300 -13.35 16.37 -0.74
N GLU A 301 -13.41 16.79 -2.00
CA GLU A 301 -12.75 18.01 -2.43
C GLU A 301 -13.28 19.21 -1.64
N ASN A 302 -12.43 20.23 -1.45
CA ASN A 302 -12.74 21.41 -0.62
C ASN A 302 -13.04 21.07 0.86
N CYS A 303 -12.59 19.91 1.34
CA CYS A 303 -12.51 19.57 2.76
C CYS A 303 -11.05 19.66 3.22
N GLY A 304 -10.85 19.88 4.52
CA GLY A 304 -9.53 20.15 5.07
C GLY A 304 -9.13 19.17 6.15
N MET A 305 -7.84 18.89 6.24
CA MET A 305 -7.17 18.29 7.38
C MET A 305 -6.15 19.26 7.96
#